data_AF-A0AAU7QE02-F1
#
_entry.id   AF-A0AAU7QE02-F1
#
_cell.length_a   1.000
_cell.length_b   1.000
_cell.length_c   1.000
_cell.angle_alpha   90.00
_cell.angle_beta   90.00
_cell.angle_gamma   90.00
#
_symmetry.space_group_name_H-M   'P 1'
#
loop_
_entity.id
_entity.type
_entity.pdbx_description
1 polymer ?
#
loop_
_entity_poly.entity_id
_entity_poly.type
_entity_poly.pdbx_seq_one_letter_code
_entity_poly.pdbx_strand_id
1 'polypeptide(L)'
;MFEGLAAQLADDIRALRLARLELADQYRPERHDAALRYLSWADFTPDELALLPTVMTLGGDGATYDIGFGALSRILASGTPLKVVVLNTGVYSNTGGQASTSSFIGQDADLARIGKAQEGKHEARKELGLIASFHPGVFVCSTCAALPGHFLKNTLACLRYDRGPAVLDIYTPCQSEHGITDAAAARHGRLAVESRMNPVFVHDPRRGPSLHDRFSLEGNPDGDKDWTVTTLEYLDDDGALQLLSVPLTPAAFALEENRFRKQFHRLDGADDARAMPVEAFIDLSPSERAERLPFVYSVDAERHLVKLGVSPALVELVEERRGNWRLLQYLAGRHVEKMAAEQNSALSALKAQYQASLRQRDDAMDDIARAMSRLATSSQAPAGAAIIPVNVVDESPAADASPVGPDEAPVTLSPADGEKCTNCKTCYQDVPEIFERTRIVINGESREIAHIIPGVFERITITPELKRRLQRVAANCDAEIIQ
;
A
#
# COMPACT_ATOMS: atom_id res chain seq x y z
N MET A 1 -16.12 -23.60 -21.97
CA MET A 1 -15.54 -23.28 -23.30
C MET A 1 -14.04 -23.52 -23.32
N PHE A 2 -13.24 -22.79 -22.54
CA PHE A 2 -11.78 -22.98 -22.47
C PHE A 2 -11.37 -24.44 -22.25
N GLU A 3 -11.90 -25.10 -21.21
CA GLU A 3 -11.54 -26.49 -20.91
C GLU A 3 -11.91 -27.46 -22.04
N GLY A 4 -12.99 -27.18 -22.77
CA GLY A 4 -13.37 -27.97 -23.95
C GLY A 4 -12.39 -27.80 -25.12
N LEU A 5 -11.94 -26.58 -25.37
CA LEU A 5 -10.90 -26.31 -26.38
C LEU A 5 -9.57 -26.95 -25.98
N ALA A 6 -9.21 -26.88 -24.70
CA ALA A 6 -7.98 -27.47 -24.20
C ALA A 6 -8.01 -29.00 -24.23
N ALA A 7 -9.16 -29.62 -23.95
CA ALA A 7 -9.36 -31.06 -24.09
C ALA A 7 -9.19 -31.53 -25.55
N GLN A 8 -9.64 -30.74 -26.53
CA GLN A 8 -9.43 -31.04 -27.95
C GLN A 8 -7.94 -30.99 -28.33
N LEU A 9 -7.20 -30.02 -27.81
CA LEU A 9 -5.76 -29.87 -28.11
C LEU A 9 -4.88 -30.89 -27.37
N ALA A 10 -5.36 -31.47 -26.26
CA ALA A 10 -4.57 -32.39 -25.42
C ALA A 10 -4.05 -33.61 -26.19
N ASP A 11 -4.82 -34.13 -27.13
CA ASP A 11 -4.42 -35.28 -27.95
C ASP A 11 -3.23 -34.94 -28.86
N ASP A 12 -3.24 -33.74 -29.47
CA ASP A 12 -2.16 -33.25 -30.32
C ASP A 12 -0.89 -32.97 -29.50
N ILE A 13 -1.03 -32.34 -28.33
CA ILE A 13 0.09 -32.11 -27.42
C ILE A 13 0.70 -33.43 -26.95
N ARG A 14 -0.14 -34.41 -26.60
CA ARG A 14 0.31 -35.74 -26.21
C ARG A 14 1.11 -36.40 -27.31
N ALA A 15 0.61 -36.39 -28.55
CA ALA A 15 1.30 -36.94 -29.70
C ALA A 15 2.65 -36.25 -29.94
N LEU A 16 2.68 -34.91 -29.84
CA LEU A 16 3.88 -34.11 -30.03
C LEU A 16 4.94 -34.32 -28.93
N ARG A 17 4.52 -34.44 -27.66
CA ARG A 17 5.41 -34.79 -26.54
C ARG A 17 5.99 -36.20 -26.71
N LEU A 18 5.16 -37.18 -27.10
CA LEU A 18 5.61 -38.54 -27.36
C LEU A 18 6.64 -38.57 -28.49
N ALA A 19 6.34 -37.94 -29.63
CA ALA A 19 7.24 -37.87 -30.77
C ALA A 19 8.59 -37.23 -30.40
N ARG A 20 8.59 -36.16 -29.59
CA ARG A 20 9.83 -35.54 -29.09
C ARG A 20 10.65 -36.49 -28.21
N LEU A 21 9.99 -37.25 -27.32
CA LEU A 21 10.65 -38.22 -26.45
C LEU A 21 11.26 -39.39 -27.24
N GLU A 22 10.56 -39.87 -28.27
CA GLU A 22 11.04 -40.92 -29.17
C GLU A 22 12.22 -40.44 -30.03
N LEU A 23 12.13 -39.24 -30.62
CA LEU A 23 13.22 -38.64 -31.40
C LEU A 23 14.49 -38.43 -30.57
N ALA A 24 14.34 -38.18 -29.27
CA ALA A 24 15.46 -38.02 -28.33
C ALA A 24 15.94 -39.34 -27.71
N ASP A 25 15.34 -40.49 -28.06
CA ASP A 25 15.57 -41.82 -27.44
C ASP A 25 15.40 -41.85 -25.91
N GLN A 26 14.52 -40.97 -25.40
CA GLN A 26 14.27 -40.78 -23.97
C GLN A 26 12.97 -41.43 -23.50
N TYR A 27 12.13 -41.92 -24.41
CA TYR A 27 10.86 -42.52 -24.04
C TYR A 27 11.06 -43.76 -23.16
N ARG A 28 10.34 -43.81 -22.03
CA ARG A 28 10.29 -44.90 -21.07
C ARG A 28 8.82 -45.11 -20.67
N PRO A 29 8.17 -46.22 -21.06
CA PRO A 29 6.76 -46.46 -20.78
C PRO A 29 6.40 -46.31 -19.30
N GLU A 30 7.24 -46.90 -18.43
CA GLU A 30 7.12 -46.87 -16.96
C GLU A 30 7.01 -45.45 -16.38
N ARG A 31 7.63 -44.46 -17.06
CA ARG A 31 7.70 -43.06 -16.60
C ARG A 31 6.67 -42.17 -17.29
N HIS A 32 6.41 -42.40 -18.59
CA HIS A 32 5.71 -41.42 -19.42
C HIS A 32 4.24 -41.78 -19.69
N ASP A 33 3.87 -43.06 -19.72
CA ASP A 33 2.53 -43.46 -20.16
C ASP A 33 1.43 -42.90 -19.25
N ALA A 34 1.64 -42.94 -17.93
CA ALA A 34 0.69 -42.39 -16.98
C ALA A 34 0.52 -40.87 -17.18
N ALA A 35 1.63 -40.12 -17.26
CA ALA A 35 1.62 -38.68 -17.43
C ALA A 35 0.98 -38.25 -18.77
N LEU A 36 1.23 -38.97 -19.85
CA LEU A 36 0.63 -38.72 -21.16
C LEU A 36 -0.85 -39.12 -21.21
N ARG A 37 -1.24 -40.21 -20.54
CA ARG A 37 -2.63 -40.67 -20.50
C ARG A 37 -3.55 -39.70 -19.78
N TYR A 38 -3.08 -39.12 -18.67
CA TYR A 38 -3.84 -38.18 -17.85
C TYR A 38 -3.48 -36.73 -18.12
N LEU A 39 -2.82 -36.45 -19.26
CA LEU A 39 -2.44 -35.12 -19.66
C LEU A 39 -3.67 -34.20 -19.72
N SER A 40 -3.63 -33.14 -18.94
CA SER A 40 -4.65 -32.10 -18.91
C SER A 40 -4.03 -30.75 -19.24
N TRP A 41 -4.87 -29.73 -19.45
CA TRP A 41 -4.40 -28.38 -19.69
C TRP A 41 -3.56 -27.82 -18.52
N ALA A 42 -3.77 -28.31 -17.30
CA ALA A 42 -2.99 -27.92 -16.14
C ALA A 42 -1.52 -28.39 -16.21
N ASP A 43 -1.25 -29.39 -17.06
CA ASP A 43 0.08 -29.95 -17.29
C ASP A 43 0.79 -29.33 -18.50
N PHE A 44 0.12 -28.43 -19.23
CA PHE A 44 0.69 -27.77 -20.40
C PHE A 44 1.78 -26.79 -19.99
N THR A 45 2.84 -26.75 -20.79
CA THR A 45 3.88 -25.72 -20.68
C THR A 45 3.33 -24.37 -21.14
N PRO A 46 3.96 -23.23 -20.78
CA PRO A 46 3.55 -21.92 -21.26
C PRO A 46 3.46 -21.83 -22.80
N ASP A 47 4.38 -22.48 -23.52
CA ASP A 47 4.38 -22.50 -24.98
C ASP A 47 3.19 -23.28 -25.56
N GLU A 48 2.77 -24.37 -24.91
CA GLU A 48 1.61 -25.15 -25.32
C GLU A 48 0.29 -24.45 -24.96
N LEU A 49 0.23 -23.78 -23.81
CA LEU A 49 -0.90 -22.91 -23.45
C LEU A 49 -1.05 -21.75 -24.46
N ALA A 50 0.05 -21.21 -24.98
CA ALA A 50 0.03 -20.14 -25.97
C ALA A 50 -0.55 -20.58 -27.34
N LEU A 51 -0.66 -21.89 -27.61
CA LEU A 51 -1.34 -22.42 -28.80
C LEU A 51 -2.87 -22.37 -28.65
N LEU A 52 -3.39 -22.25 -27.43
CA LEU A 52 -4.82 -22.12 -27.20
C LEU A 52 -5.30 -20.69 -27.53
N PRO A 53 -6.49 -20.54 -28.11
CA PRO A 53 -7.08 -19.23 -28.32
C PRO A 53 -7.36 -18.54 -26.97
N THR A 54 -7.18 -17.22 -26.93
CA THR A 54 -7.57 -16.43 -25.76
C THR A 54 -9.09 -16.43 -25.62
N VAL A 55 -9.59 -17.02 -24.53
CA VAL A 55 -11.03 -17.00 -24.21
C VAL A 55 -11.30 -15.84 -23.25
N MET A 56 -12.21 -14.95 -23.66
CA MET A 56 -12.59 -13.80 -22.87
C MET A 56 -14.11 -13.58 -22.84
N THR A 57 -14.58 -12.97 -21.75
CA THR A 57 -15.95 -12.48 -21.60
C THR A 57 -15.93 -10.96 -21.51
N LEU A 58 -16.90 -10.31 -22.15
CA LEU A 58 -17.08 -8.86 -22.14
C LEU A 58 -18.46 -8.56 -21.57
N GLY A 59 -18.54 -7.66 -20.61
CA GLY A 59 -19.81 -7.27 -20.00
C GLY A 59 -19.78 -5.87 -19.41
N GLY A 60 -20.96 -5.25 -19.28
CA GLY A 60 -21.11 -4.00 -18.53
C GLY A 60 -21.07 -4.23 -17.02
N ASP A 61 -21.10 -3.14 -16.26
CA ASP A 61 -21.14 -3.22 -14.79
C ASP A 61 -22.38 -3.97 -14.28
N GLY A 62 -23.57 -3.77 -14.86
CA GLY A 62 -24.76 -4.53 -14.42
C GLY A 62 -24.66 -6.04 -14.58
N ALA A 63 -23.98 -6.52 -15.63
CA ALA A 63 -23.77 -7.96 -15.84
C ALA A 63 -22.76 -8.54 -14.84
N THR A 64 -21.81 -7.75 -14.36
CA THR A 64 -20.62 -8.25 -13.64
C THR A 64 -20.58 -7.88 -12.17
N TYR A 65 -21.07 -6.70 -11.80
CA TYR A 65 -21.20 -6.22 -10.43
C TYR A 65 -22.47 -6.76 -9.75
N ASP A 66 -23.52 -7.06 -10.53
CA ASP A 66 -24.83 -7.49 -10.01
C ASP A 66 -25.19 -8.93 -10.40
N ILE A 67 -26.00 -9.11 -11.45
CA ILE A 67 -26.65 -10.40 -11.76
C ILE A 67 -25.66 -11.54 -11.99
N GLY A 68 -24.50 -11.25 -12.60
CA GLY A 68 -23.46 -12.23 -12.89
C GLY A 68 -22.34 -12.28 -11.85
N PHE A 69 -22.39 -11.50 -10.77
CA PHE A 69 -21.29 -11.43 -9.79
C PHE A 69 -20.95 -12.80 -9.18
N GLY A 70 -21.96 -13.60 -8.84
CA GLY A 70 -21.73 -14.95 -8.30
C GLY A 70 -21.04 -15.89 -9.31
N ALA A 71 -21.44 -15.82 -10.59
CA ALA A 71 -20.81 -16.60 -11.65
C ALA A 71 -19.38 -16.13 -11.94
N LEU A 72 -19.15 -14.81 -11.93
CA LEU A 72 -17.83 -14.22 -12.03
C LEU A 72 -16.93 -14.69 -10.90
N SER A 73 -17.38 -14.62 -9.64
CA SER A 73 -16.64 -15.10 -8.48
C SER A 73 -16.24 -16.58 -8.60
N ARG A 74 -17.13 -17.43 -9.16
CA ARG A 74 -16.82 -18.84 -9.47
C ARG A 74 -15.75 -18.99 -10.55
N ILE A 75 -15.77 -18.15 -11.59
CA ILE A 75 -14.70 -18.09 -12.61
C ILE A 75 -13.37 -17.68 -11.97
N LEU A 76 -13.38 -16.66 -11.11
CA LEU A 76 -12.17 -16.17 -10.44
C LEU A 76 -11.56 -17.22 -9.49
N ALA A 77 -12.38 -18.10 -8.92
CA ALA A 77 -11.94 -19.22 -8.07
C ALA A 77 -11.57 -20.49 -8.85
N SER A 78 -11.69 -20.51 -10.19
CA SER A 78 -11.46 -21.73 -10.99
C SER A 78 -9.99 -22.04 -11.26
N GLY A 79 -9.11 -21.03 -11.22
CA GLY A 79 -7.73 -21.14 -11.72
C GLY A 79 -7.62 -21.23 -13.25
N THR A 80 -8.75 -21.25 -13.98
CA THR A 80 -8.75 -21.30 -15.44
C THR A 80 -8.28 -19.96 -16.02
N PRO A 81 -7.40 -19.92 -17.05
CA PRO A 81 -6.84 -18.69 -17.60
C PRO A 81 -7.82 -17.90 -18.50
N LEU A 82 -8.99 -17.59 -17.97
CA LEU A 82 -10.02 -16.77 -18.61
C LEU A 82 -9.77 -15.28 -18.41
N LYS A 83 -10.14 -14.48 -19.41
CA LYS A 83 -10.05 -13.01 -19.34
C LYS A 83 -11.44 -12.42 -19.19
N VAL A 84 -11.63 -11.56 -18.20
CA VAL A 84 -12.90 -10.87 -17.93
C VAL A 84 -12.68 -9.39 -18.20
N VAL A 85 -13.41 -8.85 -19.16
CA VAL A 85 -13.37 -7.42 -19.50
C VAL A 85 -14.68 -6.80 -19.06
N VAL A 86 -14.58 -5.80 -18.20
CA VAL A 86 -15.73 -5.06 -17.67
C VAL A 86 -15.72 -3.65 -18.22
N LEU A 87 -16.79 -3.28 -18.91
CA LEU A 87 -17.04 -1.91 -19.38
C LEU A 87 -17.92 -1.23 -18.34
N ASN A 88 -17.27 -0.59 -17.37
CA ASN A 88 -17.94 -0.05 -16.20
C ASN A 88 -18.41 1.38 -16.45
N THR A 89 -19.72 1.54 -16.56
CA THR A 89 -20.38 2.83 -16.78
C THR A 89 -20.99 3.41 -15.50
N GLY A 90 -21.03 2.68 -14.38
CA GLY A 90 -21.69 3.17 -13.17
C GLY A 90 -23.23 3.08 -13.20
N VAL A 91 -23.81 2.44 -14.23
CA VAL A 91 -25.27 2.35 -14.49
C VAL A 91 -25.59 1.22 -15.48
N TYR A 92 -26.86 0.82 -15.58
CA TYR A 92 -27.32 -0.03 -16.67
C TYR A 92 -27.61 0.84 -17.89
N SER A 93 -26.56 1.16 -18.65
CA SER A 93 -26.66 2.09 -19.77
C SER A 93 -27.71 1.67 -20.81
N ASN A 94 -27.75 0.38 -21.19
CA ASN A 94 -28.67 -0.11 -22.22
C ASN A 94 -30.16 -0.01 -21.86
N THR A 95 -30.50 -0.08 -20.56
CA THR A 95 -31.91 -0.05 -20.10
C THR A 95 -32.35 1.34 -19.63
N GLY A 96 -31.60 2.39 -20.00
CA GLY A 96 -31.95 3.79 -19.71
C GLY A 96 -31.44 4.30 -18.35
N GLY A 97 -30.29 3.80 -17.90
CA GLY A 97 -29.58 4.39 -16.77
C GLY A 97 -30.09 3.98 -15.39
N GLN A 98 -30.44 2.70 -15.22
CA GLN A 98 -30.81 2.16 -13.91
C GLN A 98 -29.59 2.08 -12.99
N ALA A 99 -29.80 2.31 -11.70
CA ALA A 99 -28.77 2.17 -10.68
C ALA A 99 -28.24 0.74 -10.63
N SER A 100 -26.93 0.62 -10.48
CA SER A 100 -26.22 -0.64 -10.28
C SER A 100 -25.45 -0.61 -8.97
N THR A 101 -24.93 -1.75 -8.51
CA THR A 101 -23.99 -1.69 -7.37
C THR A 101 -22.67 -0.99 -7.71
N SER A 102 -22.41 -0.67 -8.99
CA SER A 102 -21.29 0.17 -9.42
C SER A 102 -21.58 1.68 -9.38
N SER A 103 -22.85 2.10 -9.28
CA SER A 103 -23.23 3.52 -9.15
C SER A 103 -22.63 4.16 -7.89
N PHE A 104 -22.41 5.46 -7.93
CA PHE A 104 -21.84 6.21 -6.79
C PHE A 104 -22.93 6.67 -5.81
N ILE A 105 -22.51 6.98 -4.58
CA ILE A 105 -23.37 7.65 -3.59
C ILE A 105 -23.81 9.00 -4.15
N GLY A 106 -25.09 9.34 -3.97
CA GLY A 106 -25.63 10.61 -4.45
C GLY A 106 -25.73 10.74 -5.98
N GLN A 107 -25.56 9.66 -6.72
CA GLN A 107 -25.80 9.63 -8.17
C GLN A 107 -27.31 9.53 -8.46
N ASP A 108 -27.86 10.42 -9.28
CA ASP A 108 -29.25 10.32 -9.77
C ASP A 108 -29.31 9.27 -10.89
N ALA A 109 -30.02 8.18 -10.65
CA ALA A 109 -30.21 7.10 -11.62
C ALA A 109 -31.62 6.53 -11.49
N ASP A 110 -32.11 5.81 -12.50
CA ASP A 110 -33.39 5.11 -12.35
C ASP A 110 -33.31 4.08 -11.22
N LEU A 111 -34.39 3.90 -10.46
CA LEU A 111 -34.44 3.14 -9.19
C LEU A 111 -33.62 3.72 -8.02
N ALA A 112 -32.90 4.84 -8.20
CA ALA A 112 -32.20 5.57 -7.15
C ALA A 112 -32.32 7.08 -7.40
N ARG A 113 -33.55 7.57 -7.55
CA ARG A 113 -33.81 8.97 -7.92
C ARG A 113 -33.57 9.90 -6.73
N ILE A 114 -33.07 11.10 -7.02
CA ILE A 114 -32.97 12.17 -6.02
C ILE A 114 -34.16 13.12 -6.15
N GLY A 115 -34.89 13.30 -5.06
CA GLY A 115 -36.03 14.19 -4.96
C GLY A 115 -36.53 14.33 -3.52
N LYS A 116 -37.68 14.98 -3.33
CA LYS A 116 -38.22 15.23 -1.98
C LYS A 116 -38.58 13.97 -1.19
N ALA A 117 -38.85 12.86 -1.88
CA ALA A 117 -39.31 11.61 -1.29
C ALA A 117 -38.25 10.49 -1.36
N GLN A 118 -37.15 10.69 -2.08
CA GLN A 118 -36.09 9.71 -2.28
C GLN A 118 -34.74 10.42 -2.25
N GLU A 119 -33.81 9.91 -1.46
CA GLU A 119 -32.51 10.54 -1.23
C GLU A 119 -31.41 10.00 -2.17
N GLY A 120 -31.80 9.19 -3.16
CA GLY A 120 -30.90 8.55 -4.10
C GLY A 120 -30.25 7.29 -3.54
N LYS A 121 -29.05 6.96 -4.04
CA LYS A 121 -28.25 5.82 -3.59
C LYS A 121 -27.43 6.20 -2.35
N HIS A 122 -27.51 5.37 -1.32
CA HIS A 122 -26.76 5.52 -0.07
C HIS A 122 -25.61 4.52 0.04
N GLU A 123 -25.72 3.37 -0.62
CA GLU A 123 -24.68 2.35 -0.55
C GLU A 123 -23.43 2.80 -1.30
N ALA A 124 -22.27 2.59 -0.67
CA ALA A 124 -20.98 2.75 -1.34
C ALA A 124 -20.91 1.90 -2.61
N ARG A 125 -20.14 2.39 -3.59
CA ARG A 125 -19.88 1.63 -4.80
C ARG A 125 -19.16 0.31 -4.45
N LYS A 126 -19.66 -0.80 -4.98
CA LYS A 126 -19.00 -2.09 -4.88
C LYS A 126 -17.70 -2.05 -5.69
N GLU A 127 -16.54 -2.16 -5.07
CA GLU A 127 -15.25 -2.12 -5.78
C GLU A 127 -14.88 -3.49 -6.37
N LEU A 128 -15.42 -3.83 -7.55
CA LEU A 128 -15.24 -5.14 -8.19
C LEU A 128 -13.76 -5.51 -8.37
N GLY A 129 -12.93 -4.58 -8.85
CA GLY A 129 -11.50 -4.82 -9.02
C GLY A 129 -10.80 -5.20 -7.71
N LEU A 130 -11.13 -4.51 -6.62
CA LEU A 130 -10.58 -4.84 -5.29
C LEU A 130 -11.07 -6.22 -4.85
N ILE A 131 -12.36 -6.50 -4.93
CA ILE A 131 -12.91 -7.81 -4.56
C ILE A 131 -12.26 -8.93 -5.38
N ALA A 132 -12.11 -8.74 -6.69
CA ALA A 132 -11.44 -9.68 -7.58
C ALA A 132 -9.97 -9.93 -7.21
N SER A 133 -9.25 -8.91 -6.71
CA SER A 133 -7.85 -9.05 -6.32
C SER A 133 -7.63 -9.94 -5.09
N PHE A 134 -8.67 -10.11 -4.25
CA PHE A 134 -8.64 -11.01 -3.11
C PHE A 134 -8.99 -12.46 -3.45
N HIS A 135 -9.37 -12.75 -4.70
CA HIS A 135 -9.40 -14.13 -5.18
C HIS A 135 -7.97 -14.66 -5.37
N PRO A 136 -7.67 -15.93 -5.01
CA PRO A 136 -6.33 -16.48 -5.15
C PRO A 136 -5.84 -16.48 -6.59
N GLY A 137 -4.64 -15.93 -6.82
CA GLY A 137 -3.97 -16.02 -8.13
C GLY A 137 -4.68 -15.27 -9.26
N VAL A 138 -5.49 -14.26 -8.97
CA VAL A 138 -6.18 -13.46 -9.99
C VAL A 138 -5.37 -12.21 -10.33
N PHE A 139 -5.12 -11.99 -11.61
CA PHE A 139 -4.61 -10.71 -12.11
C PHE A 139 -5.77 -9.71 -12.21
N VAL A 140 -5.59 -8.49 -11.71
CA VAL A 140 -6.61 -7.44 -11.85
C VAL A 140 -5.97 -6.16 -12.36
N CYS A 141 -6.65 -5.49 -13.27
CA CYS A 141 -6.35 -4.12 -13.65
C CYS A 141 -7.63 -3.29 -13.65
N SER A 142 -7.68 -2.27 -12.79
CA SER A 142 -8.63 -1.16 -12.91
C SER A 142 -7.98 -0.08 -13.76
N THR A 143 -8.62 0.33 -14.86
CA THR A 143 -8.03 1.26 -15.83
C THR A 143 -9.08 2.17 -16.47
N CYS A 144 -8.63 3.15 -17.24
CA CYS A 144 -9.46 3.94 -18.12
C CYS A 144 -8.81 4.05 -19.51
N ALA A 145 -9.60 3.94 -20.58
CA ALA A 145 -9.09 4.10 -21.95
C ALA A 145 -8.52 5.52 -22.22
N ALA A 146 -8.93 6.50 -21.42
CA ALA A 146 -8.41 7.87 -21.46
C ALA A 146 -6.96 8.03 -20.96
N LEU A 147 -6.36 6.94 -20.43
CA LEU A 147 -4.95 6.83 -20.08
C LEU A 147 -4.27 5.79 -20.99
N PRO A 148 -3.94 6.13 -22.26
CA PRO A 148 -3.53 5.13 -23.26
C PRO A 148 -2.30 4.30 -22.85
N GLY A 149 -1.31 4.94 -22.21
CA GLY A 149 -0.11 4.26 -21.74
C GLY A 149 -0.42 3.19 -20.69
N HIS A 150 -1.21 3.53 -19.67
CA HIS A 150 -1.65 2.59 -18.64
C HIS A 150 -2.55 1.50 -19.24
N PHE A 151 -3.53 1.89 -20.05
CA PHE A 151 -4.50 0.98 -20.66
C PHE A 151 -3.83 -0.08 -21.55
N LEU A 152 -3.00 0.32 -22.51
CA LEU A 152 -2.39 -0.60 -23.47
C LEU A 152 -1.38 -1.54 -22.79
N LYS A 153 -0.51 -1.01 -21.93
CA LYS A 153 0.48 -1.79 -21.16
C LYS A 153 -0.20 -2.89 -20.36
N ASN A 154 -1.25 -2.53 -19.61
CA ASN A 154 -1.89 -3.47 -18.70
C ASN A 154 -2.90 -4.39 -19.38
N THR A 155 -3.51 -3.97 -20.49
CA THR A 155 -4.29 -4.88 -21.34
C THR A 155 -3.41 -5.99 -21.90
N LEU A 156 -2.20 -5.65 -22.39
CA LEU A 156 -1.25 -6.67 -22.86
C LEU A 156 -0.81 -7.60 -21.73
N ALA A 157 -0.55 -7.06 -20.53
CA ALA A 157 -0.21 -7.86 -19.36
C ALA A 157 -1.34 -8.82 -18.93
N CYS A 158 -2.59 -8.35 -19.00
CA CYS A 158 -3.80 -9.14 -18.74
C CYS A 158 -3.95 -10.27 -19.76
N LEU A 159 -3.82 -9.98 -21.06
CA LEU A 159 -3.95 -10.97 -22.13
C LEU A 159 -2.88 -12.07 -22.02
N ARG A 160 -1.66 -11.72 -21.60
CA ARG A 160 -0.54 -12.65 -21.40
C ARG A 160 -0.57 -13.40 -20.06
N TYR A 161 -1.54 -13.13 -19.19
CA TYR A 161 -1.62 -13.80 -17.90
C TYR A 161 -2.20 -15.22 -18.07
N ASP A 162 -1.39 -16.24 -17.87
CA ASP A 162 -1.72 -17.65 -18.11
C ASP A 162 -1.85 -18.49 -16.82
N ARG A 163 -1.40 -17.94 -15.68
CA ARG A 163 -1.44 -18.62 -14.37
C ARG A 163 -2.82 -18.70 -13.72
N GLY A 164 -3.82 -18.03 -14.30
CA GLY A 164 -5.18 -18.01 -13.77
C GLY A 164 -6.07 -16.94 -14.41
N PRO A 165 -7.23 -16.66 -13.81
CA PRO A 165 -8.16 -15.66 -14.29
C PRO A 165 -7.54 -14.26 -14.26
N ALA A 166 -7.92 -13.42 -15.22
CA ALA A 166 -7.56 -12.02 -15.25
C ALA A 166 -8.80 -11.13 -15.42
N VAL A 167 -8.87 -10.03 -14.68
CA VAL A 167 -9.95 -9.05 -14.74
C VAL A 167 -9.41 -7.71 -15.21
N LEU A 168 -10.04 -7.14 -16.22
CA LEU A 168 -9.81 -5.79 -16.70
C LEU A 168 -11.09 -4.98 -16.47
N ASP A 169 -11.10 -4.16 -15.43
CA ASP A 169 -12.22 -3.27 -15.09
C ASP A 169 -11.94 -1.87 -15.66
N ILE A 170 -12.73 -1.48 -16.66
CA ILE A 170 -12.46 -0.29 -17.47
C ILE A 170 -13.53 0.75 -17.18
N TYR A 171 -13.13 1.86 -16.56
CA TYR A 171 -13.99 3.03 -16.49
C TYR A 171 -14.36 3.52 -17.89
N THR A 172 -15.65 3.54 -18.16
CA THR A 172 -16.21 3.86 -19.47
C THR A 172 -17.28 4.94 -19.28
N PRO A 173 -16.93 6.23 -19.48
CA PRO A 173 -17.91 7.30 -19.45
C PRO A 173 -19.06 7.01 -20.44
N CYS A 174 -20.30 7.23 -19.99
CA CYS A 174 -21.50 7.04 -20.79
C CYS A 174 -22.17 8.40 -20.96
N GLN A 175 -22.23 8.89 -22.19
CA GLN A 175 -22.59 10.28 -22.45
C GLN A 175 -24.04 10.58 -22.07
N SER A 176 -24.98 9.71 -22.45
CA SER A 176 -26.39 9.87 -22.09
C SER A 176 -26.62 9.81 -20.59
N GLU A 177 -26.08 8.79 -19.91
CA GLU A 177 -26.39 8.52 -18.51
C GLU A 177 -25.58 9.37 -17.52
N HIS A 178 -24.40 9.86 -17.94
CA HIS A 178 -23.63 10.82 -17.15
C HIS A 178 -24.06 12.26 -17.45
N GLY A 179 -24.80 12.46 -18.54
CA GLY A 179 -25.23 13.76 -19.03
C GLY A 179 -24.05 14.66 -19.40
N ILE A 180 -23.07 14.07 -20.10
CA ILE A 180 -21.87 14.73 -20.61
C ILE A 180 -21.93 14.77 -22.14
N THR A 181 -21.20 15.69 -22.77
CA THR A 181 -21.20 15.80 -24.24
C THR A 181 -20.42 14.66 -24.90
N ASP A 182 -20.79 14.28 -26.13
CA ASP A 182 -20.18 13.19 -26.92
C ASP A 182 -18.65 13.26 -26.99
N ALA A 183 -18.08 14.46 -27.19
CA ALA A 183 -16.66 14.68 -27.32
C ALA A 183 -15.88 14.65 -25.98
N ALA A 184 -16.58 14.59 -24.84
CA ALA A 184 -15.96 14.77 -23.53
C ALA A 184 -15.48 13.45 -22.89
N ALA A 185 -15.79 12.28 -23.46
CA ALA A 185 -15.47 10.98 -22.88
C ALA A 185 -13.98 10.83 -22.48
N ALA A 186 -13.05 11.23 -23.34
CA ALA A 186 -11.61 11.16 -23.01
C ALA A 186 -11.21 12.12 -21.89
N ARG A 187 -11.80 13.32 -21.83
CA ARG A 187 -11.55 14.29 -20.75
C ARG A 187 -12.12 13.78 -19.42
N HIS A 188 -13.37 13.33 -19.41
CA HIS A 188 -14.02 12.80 -18.20
C HIS A 188 -13.35 11.53 -17.68
N GLY A 189 -12.86 10.67 -18.59
CA GLY A 189 -12.10 9.49 -18.20
C GLY A 189 -10.83 9.85 -17.41
N ARG A 190 -10.10 10.89 -17.81
CA ARG A 190 -8.95 11.42 -17.04
C ARG A 190 -9.39 12.07 -15.74
N LEU A 191 -10.41 12.94 -15.81
CA LEU A 191 -10.96 13.64 -14.65
C LEU A 191 -11.40 12.66 -13.54
N ALA A 192 -11.98 11.51 -13.91
CA ALA A 192 -12.38 10.49 -12.95
C ALA A 192 -11.19 9.88 -12.20
N VAL A 193 -10.04 9.73 -12.85
CA VAL A 193 -8.82 9.22 -12.22
C VAL A 193 -8.18 10.29 -11.34
N GLU A 194 -8.06 11.51 -11.87
CA GLU A 194 -7.43 12.65 -11.20
C GLU A 194 -8.19 13.07 -9.93
N SER A 195 -9.52 13.01 -9.95
CA SER A 195 -10.40 13.35 -8.82
C SER A 195 -10.58 12.23 -7.78
N ARG A 196 -9.92 11.07 -7.97
CA ARG A 196 -10.13 9.84 -7.19
C ARG A 196 -11.54 9.24 -7.27
N MET A 197 -12.37 9.68 -8.22
CA MET A 197 -13.67 9.07 -8.45
C MET A 197 -13.53 7.61 -8.91
N ASN A 198 -12.56 7.35 -9.79
CA ASN A 198 -12.20 6.01 -10.23
C ASN A 198 -10.68 5.87 -10.42
N PRO A 199 -9.91 5.73 -9.32
CA PRO A 199 -8.47 5.53 -9.40
C PRO A 199 -8.12 4.23 -10.14
N VAL A 200 -6.97 4.24 -10.82
CA VAL A 200 -6.47 3.07 -11.56
C VAL A 200 -5.51 2.26 -10.70
N PHE A 201 -5.44 0.95 -10.89
CA PHE A 201 -4.44 0.13 -10.23
C PHE A 201 -4.23 -1.19 -10.95
N VAL A 202 -3.13 -1.85 -10.63
CA VAL A 202 -2.83 -3.21 -11.05
C VAL A 202 -2.56 -4.07 -9.82
N HIS A 203 -3.20 -5.22 -9.74
CA HIS A 203 -2.84 -6.34 -8.88
C HIS A 203 -2.29 -7.47 -9.75
N ASP A 204 -1.00 -7.76 -9.62
CA ASP A 204 -0.35 -8.84 -10.37
C ASP A 204 0.32 -9.83 -9.41
N PRO A 205 -0.24 -11.06 -9.26
CA PRO A 205 0.31 -12.10 -8.39
C PRO A 205 1.77 -12.50 -8.70
N ARG A 206 2.30 -12.14 -9.88
CA ARG A 206 3.68 -12.48 -10.29
C ARG A 206 4.73 -11.53 -9.72
N ARG A 207 4.35 -10.35 -9.22
CA ARG A 207 5.30 -9.30 -8.83
C ARG A 207 6.01 -9.56 -7.52
N GLY A 208 5.38 -10.28 -6.59
CA GLY A 208 6.02 -10.61 -5.33
C GLY A 208 5.12 -11.39 -4.35
N PRO A 209 5.71 -11.81 -3.23
CA PRO A 209 5.03 -12.65 -2.25
C PRO A 209 4.03 -11.87 -1.39
N SER A 210 4.24 -10.58 -1.12
CA SER A 210 3.32 -9.78 -0.30
C SER A 210 2.22 -9.11 -1.14
N LEU A 211 1.13 -8.67 -0.50
CA LEU A 211 0.12 -7.84 -1.18
C LEU A 211 0.72 -6.51 -1.66
N HIS A 212 1.61 -5.90 -0.87
CA HIS A 212 2.29 -4.66 -1.24
C HIS A 212 3.05 -4.75 -2.56
N ASP A 213 3.77 -5.87 -2.79
CA ASP A 213 4.50 -6.07 -4.04
C ASP A 213 3.58 -6.26 -5.25
N ARG A 214 2.38 -6.81 -5.01
CA ARG A 214 1.43 -7.17 -6.06
C ARG A 214 0.61 -5.97 -6.53
N PHE A 215 0.38 -4.98 -5.66
CA PHE A 215 -0.38 -3.78 -5.99
C PHE A 215 0.49 -2.66 -6.56
N SER A 216 -0.01 -1.98 -7.58
CA SER A 216 0.66 -0.85 -8.21
C SER A 216 -0.33 0.24 -8.56
N LEU A 217 -0.02 1.45 -8.13
CA LEU A 217 -0.82 2.67 -8.37
C LEU A 217 -0.23 3.53 -9.49
N GLU A 218 0.72 3.02 -10.28
CA GLU A 218 1.21 3.66 -11.49
C GLU A 218 0.03 4.07 -12.39
N GLY A 219 0.02 5.31 -12.88
CA GLY A 219 -1.07 5.87 -13.67
C GLY A 219 -1.96 6.88 -12.92
N ASN A 220 -1.86 6.95 -11.59
CA ASN A 220 -2.51 7.99 -10.80
C ASN A 220 -1.52 9.14 -10.53
N PRO A 221 -1.91 10.41 -10.76
CA PRO A 221 -1.12 11.57 -10.34
C PRO A 221 -1.18 11.75 -8.81
N ASP A 222 -0.17 12.46 -8.27
CA ASP A 222 -0.03 12.77 -6.83
C ASP A 222 -0.28 11.55 -5.92
N GLY A 223 0.41 10.44 -6.19
CA GLY A 223 0.15 9.12 -5.58
C GLY A 223 0.22 9.07 -4.05
N ASP A 224 0.86 10.05 -3.43
CA ASP A 224 1.09 10.23 -2.00
C ASP A 224 0.07 11.16 -1.31
N LYS A 225 -0.73 11.90 -2.08
CA LYS A 225 -1.74 12.84 -1.58
C LYS A 225 -3.14 12.27 -1.74
N ASP A 226 -4.05 12.72 -0.87
CA ASP A 226 -5.47 12.39 -1.01
C ASP A 226 -6.02 12.95 -2.33
N TRP A 227 -5.73 14.22 -2.60
CA TRP A 227 -6.27 14.96 -3.74
C TRP A 227 -5.16 15.46 -4.67
N THR A 228 -5.46 15.42 -5.97
CA THR A 228 -4.69 16.18 -6.97
C THR A 228 -5.14 17.65 -6.93
N VAL A 229 -4.51 18.51 -7.71
CA VAL A 229 -4.83 19.94 -7.77
C VAL A 229 -5.30 20.29 -9.17
N THR A 230 -6.36 21.09 -9.27
CA THR A 230 -6.82 21.73 -10.51
C THR A 230 -6.76 23.25 -10.35
N THR A 231 -6.79 23.97 -11.46
CA THR A 231 -6.82 25.44 -11.47
C THR A 231 -8.11 25.92 -12.12
N LEU A 232 -8.82 26.79 -11.42
CA LEU A 232 -10.00 27.49 -11.91
C LEU A 232 -9.60 28.86 -12.46
N GLU A 233 -10.11 29.20 -13.63
CA GLU A 233 -9.96 30.52 -14.23
C GLU A 233 -11.23 31.32 -14.02
N TYR A 234 -11.14 32.50 -13.41
CA TYR A 234 -12.29 33.37 -13.15
C TYR A 234 -11.94 34.84 -13.35
N LEU A 235 -12.96 35.69 -13.48
CA LEU A 235 -12.84 37.15 -13.52
C LEU A 235 -13.14 37.71 -12.13
N ASP A 236 -12.28 38.59 -11.63
CA ASP A 236 -12.56 39.37 -10.41
C ASP A 236 -13.55 40.51 -10.67
N ASP A 237 -13.87 41.27 -9.62
CA ASP A 237 -14.83 42.38 -9.67
C ASP A 237 -14.40 43.50 -10.64
N ASP A 238 -13.10 43.60 -10.95
CA ASP A 238 -12.53 44.56 -11.90
C ASP A 238 -12.45 43.98 -13.34
N GLY A 239 -12.91 42.74 -13.54
CA GLY A 239 -12.89 42.03 -14.82
C GLY A 239 -11.51 41.48 -15.22
N ALA A 240 -10.56 41.42 -14.29
CA ALA A 240 -9.24 40.85 -14.54
C ALA A 240 -9.24 39.32 -14.34
N LEU A 241 -8.49 38.62 -15.20
CA LEU A 241 -8.36 37.17 -15.15
C LEU A 241 -7.53 36.76 -13.93
N GLN A 242 -8.11 35.93 -13.07
CA GLN A 242 -7.49 35.33 -11.90
C GLN A 242 -7.45 33.81 -12.03
N LEU A 243 -6.47 33.21 -11.36
CA LEU A 243 -6.27 31.76 -11.28
C LEU A 243 -6.37 31.32 -9.82
N LEU A 244 -7.22 30.34 -9.55
CA LEU A 244 -7.36 29.74 -8.22
C LEU A 244 -7.02 28.25 -8.29
N SER A 245 -5.94 27.84 -7.63
CA SER A 245 -5.62 26.43 -7.47
C SER A 245 -6.42 25.83 -6.31
N VAL A 246 -7.15 24.76 -6.58
CA VAL A 246 -8.01 24.05 -5.62
C VAL A 246 -7.78 22.54 -5.69
N PRO A 247 -8.00 21.80 -4.59
CA PRO A 247 -8.02 20.35 -4.61
C PRO A 247 -9.11 19.81 -5.57
N LEU A 248 -8.72 18.91 -6.46
CA LEU A 248 -9.66 18.23 -7.35
C LEU A 248 -10.25 17.02 -6.61
N THR A 249 -11.38 17.25 -5.94
CA THR A 249 -12.11 16.23 -5.18
C THR A 249 -13.18 15.54 -6.03
N PRO A 250 -13.77 14.43 -5.54
CA PRO A 250 -14.95 13.82 -6.15
C PRO A 250 -16.15 14.78 -6.29
N ALA A 251 -16.28 15.78 -5.41
CA ALA A 251 -17.31 16.81 -5.54
C ALA A 251 -17.06 17.74 -6.74
N ALA A 252 -15.79 18.07 -7.02
CA ALA A 252 -15.43 18.83 -8.22
C ALA A 252 -15.67 18.02 -9.50
N PHE A 253 -15.43 16.70 -9.49
CA PHE A 253 -15.83 15.82 -10.58
C PHE A 253 -17.35 15.80 -10.78
N ALA A 254 -18.12 15.72 -9.69
CA ALA A 254 -19.57 15.67 -9.73
C ALA A 254 -20.21 16.94 -10.34
N LEU A 255 -19.55 18.10 -10.25
CA LEU A 255 -20.01 19.33 -10.93
C LEU A 255 -20.10 19.18 -12.44
N GLU A 256 -19.24 18.34 -13.03
CA GLU A 256 -19.12 18.17 -14.48
C GLU A 256 -20.11 17.15 -15.05
N GLU A 257 -20.91 16.47 -14.20
CA GLU A 257 -21.86 15.45 -14.63
C GLU A 257 -23.29 15.76 -14.18
N ASN A 258 -24.23 15.78 -15.13
CA ASN A 258 -25.62 16.15 -14.85
C ASN A 258 -26.29 15.20 -13.85
N ARG A 259 -25.85 13.93 -13.76
CA ARG A 259 -26.37 12.96 -12.78
C ARG A 259 -26.11 13.33 -11.32
N PHE A 260 -25.26 14.31 -11.04
CA PHE A 260 -25.06 14.86 -9.68
C PHE A 260 -25.61 16.27 -9.50
N ARG A 261 -26.23 16.86 -10.53
CA ARG A 261 -26.69 18.26 -10.52
C ARG A 261 -27.53 18.64 -9.29
N LYS A 262 -28.36 17.71 -8.80
CA LYS A 262 -29.24 17.91 -7.64
C LYS A 262 -28.51 17.94 -6.29
N GLN A 263 -27.22 17.61 -6.27
CA GLN A 263 -26.39 17.62 -5.06
C GLN A 263 -25.80 19.00 -4.72
N PHE A 264 -26.02 19.98 -5.60
CA PHE A 264 -25.50 21.34 -5.46
C PHE A 264 -26.62 22.34 -5.25
N HIS A 265 -26.37 23.34 -4.40
CA HIS A 265 -27.26 24.46 -4.17
C HIS A 265 -26.45 25.76 -4.02
N ARG A 266 -27.09 26.90 -4.28
CA ARG A 266 -26.46 28.21 -4.04
C ARG A 266 -26.47 28.47 -2.53
N LEU A 267 -25.37 28.98 -2.01
CA LEU A 267 -25.28 29.47 -0.64
C LEU A 267 -25.84 30.90 -0.59
N ASP A 268 -26.58 31.23 0.47
CA ASP A 268 -27.01 32.60 0.76
C ASP A 268 -26.03 33.30 1.72
N GLY A 269 -26.27 34.56 2.07
CA GLY A 269 -25.33 35.34 2.88
C GLY A 269 -25.12 34.82 4.30
N ALA A 270 -26.09 34.11 4.90
CA ALA A 270 -25.93 33.51 6.22
C ALA A 270 -25.18 32.17 6.14
N ASP A 271 -25.48 31.39 5.11
CA ASP A 271 -24.81 30.12 4.83
C ASP A 271 -23.35 30.32 4.40
N ASP A 272 -23.05 31.37 3.63
CA ASP A 272 -21.70 31.68 3.14
C ASP A 272 -20.72 31.96 4.29
N ALA A 273 -21.20 32.59 5.37
CA ALA A 273 -20.40 32.86 6.58
C ALA A 273 -19.94 31.58 7.30
N ARG A 274 -20.69 30.47 7.12
CA ARG A 274 -20.40 29.15 7.71
C ARG A 274 -19.72 28.20 6.70
N ALA A 275 -19.56 28.64 5.46
CA ALA A 275 -19.10 27.81 4.37
C ALA A 275 -17.61 27.44 4.53
N MET A 276 -17.27 26.20 4.22
CA MET A 276 -15.90 25.67 4.21
C MET A 276 -15.71 24.75 3.00
N PRO A 277 -14.53 24.74 2.34
CA PRO A 277 -14.26 23.79 1.27
C PRO A 277 -14.47 22.34 1.73
N VAL A 278 -15.11 21.53 0.88
CA VAL A 278 -15.52 20.16 1.23
C VAL A 278 -14.36 19.29 1.70
N GLU A 279 -13.16 19.46 1.15
CA GLU A 279 -11.95 18.74 1.53
C GLU A 279 -11.47 19.05 2.95
N ALA A 280 -11.73 20.26 3.45
CA ALA A 280 -11.42 20.62 4.83
C ALA A 280 -12.58 20.20 5.76
N PHE A 281 -13.82 20.27 5.25
CA PHE A 281 -15.00 19.86 6.00
C PHE A 281 -14.97 18.38 6.42
N ILE A 282 -14.49 17.49 5.55
CA ILE A 282 -14.37 16.05 5.83
C ILE A 282 -13.29 15.69 6.86
N ASP A 283 -12.47 16.64 7.29
CA ASP A 283 -11.48 16.45 8.37
C ASP A 283 -12.02 16.89 9.74
N LEU A 284 -13.15 17.59 9.75
CA LEU A 284 -13.81 18.03 10.99
C LEU A 284 -14.45 16.87 11.73
N SER A 285 -14.44 16.97 13.07
CA SER A 285 -15.23 16.10 13.94
C SER A 285 -16.74 16.31 13.76
N PRO A 286 -17.59 15.35 14.15
CA PRO A 286 -19.04 15.49 14.01
C PRO A 286 -19.63 16.75 14.66
N SER A 287 -19.09 17.20 15.80
CA SER A 287 -19.52 18.43 16.47
C SER A 287 -19.16 19.69 15.69
N GLU A 288 -17.96 19.75 15.11
CA GLU A 288 -17.51 20.90 14.32
C GLU A 288 -18.28 21.01 12.99
N ARG A 289 -18.67 19.87 12.40
CA ARG A 289 -19.48 19.83 11.17
C ARG A 289 -20.87 20.47 11.35
N ALA A 290 -21.46 20.38 12.54
CA ALA A 290 -22.79 20.95 12.80
C ALA A 290 -22.83 22.48 12.60
N GLU A 291 -21.71 23.15 12.81
CA GLU A 291 -21.59 24.61 12.70
C GLU A 291 -21.16 25.09 11.32
N ARG A 292 -20.78 24.17 10.41
CA ARG A 292 -20.21 24.49 9.09
C ARG A 292 -21.07 23.96 7.95
N LEU A 293 -20.87 24.51 6.77
CA LEU A 293 -21.49 24.04 5.53
C LEU A 293 -20.41 23.73 4.48
N PRO A 294 -20.39 22.53 3.88
CA PRO A 294 -19.42 22.19 2.87
C PRO A 294 -19.77 22.84 1.53
N PHE A 295 -18.76 23.31 0.80
CA PHE A 295 -18.92 23.83 -0.55
C PHE A 295 -17.79 23.38 -1.49
N VAL A 296 -18.03 23.56 -2.79
CA VAL A 296 -17.02 23.47 -3.84
C VAL A 296 -16.99 24.78 -4.65
N TYR A 297 -15.80 25.18 -5.08
CA TYR A 297 -15.65 26.33 -5.98
C TYR A 297 -16.10 25.96 -7.39
N SER A 298 -16.79 26.89 -8.04
CA SER A 298 -17.19 26.79 -9.45
C SER A 298 -17.15 28.19 -10.08
N VAL A 299 -17.39 28.25 -11.39
CA VAL A 299 -17.39 29.48 -12.17
C VAL A 299 -18.76 29.62 -12.83
N ASP A 300 -19.40 30.77 -12.69
CA ASP A 300 -20.71 31.03 -13.30
C ASP A 300 -20.62 31.37 -14.79
N ALA A 301 -21.77 31.64 -15.42
CA ALA A 301 -21.85 31.91 -16.85
C ALA A 301 -21.12 33.22 -17.24
N GLU A 302 -21.01 34.17 -16.31
CA GLU A 302 -20.31 35.44 -16.45
C GLU A 302 -18.81 35.34 -16.12
N ARG A 303 -18.33 34.14 -15.80
CA ARG A 303 -16.95 33.81 -15.40
C ARG A 303 -16.55 34.31 -14.01
N HIS A 304 -17.49 34.61 -13.12
CA HIS A 304 -17.17 34.93 -11.72
C HIS A 304 -17.04 33.67 -10.87
N LEU A 305 -16.17 33.75 -9.85
CA LEU A 305 -16.00 32.68 -8.89
C LEU A 305 -17.22 32.60 -7.96
N VAL A 306 -17.81 31.40 -7.86
CA VAL A 306 -18.95 31.14 -6.99
C VAL A 306 -18.70 29.94 -6.09
N LYS A 307 -19.33 29.93 -4.92
CA LYS A 307 -19.35 28.78 -4.01
C LYS A 307 -20.68 28.04 -4.17
N LEU A 308 -20.61 26.73 -4.38
CA LEU A 308 -21.78 25.86 -4.45
C LEU A 308 -21.80 24.94 -3.24
N GLY A 309 -22.85 25.05 -2.44
CA GLY A 309 -23.08 24.18 -1.29
C GLY A 309 -23.26 22.74 -1.74
N VAL A 310 -22.72 21.81 -0.95
CA VAL A 310 -22.66 20.38 -1.24
C VAL A 310 -23.62 19.63 -0.31
N SER A 311 -24.38 18.67 -0.85
CA SER A 311 -25.30 17.85 -0.04
C SER A 311 -24.57 16.85 0.88
N PRO A 312 -25.23 16.33 1.92
CA PRO A 312 -24.65 15.27 2.76
C PRO A 312 -24.21 14.02 1.99
N ALA A 313 -25.00 13.59 1.00
CA ALA A 313 -24.67 12.43 0.17
C ALA A 313 -23.39 12.64 -0.66
N LEU A 314 -23.17 13.87 -1.13
CA LEU A 314 -21.96 14.20 -1.88
C LEU A 314 -20.73 14.36 -0.95
N VAL A 315 -20.91 14.79 0.30
CA VAL A 315 -19.86 14.71 1.34
C VAL A 315 -19.48 13.25 1.58
N GLU A 316 -20.46 12.37 1.78
CA GLU A 316 -20.24 10.94 2.00
C GLU A 316 -19.50 10.30 0.82
N LEU A 317 -19.87 10.65 -0.42
CA LEU A 317 -19.14 10.24 -1.61
C LEU A 317 -17.66 10.67 -1.56
N VAL A 318 -17.36 11.91 -1.17
CA VAL A 318 -15.97 12.38 -1.05
C VAL A 318 -15.20 11.59 0.01
N GLU A 319 -15.80 11.34 1.17
CA GLU A 319 -15.18 10.56 2.25
C GLU A 319 -14.92 9.12 1.83
N GLU A 320 -15.90 8.50 1.18
CA GLU A 320 -15.84 7.12 0.73
C GLU A 320 -14.78 6.95 -0.37
N ARG A 321 -14.72 7.84 -1.36
CA ARG A 321 -13.66 7.84 -2.38
C ARG A 321 -12.27 8.10 -1.78
N ARG A 322 -12.15 8.97 -0.77
CA ARG A 322 -10.89 9.15 -0.02
C ARG A 322 -10.48 7.86 0.69
N GLY A 323 -11.43 7.19 1.34
CA GLY A 323 -11.22 5.91 2.01
C GLY A 323 -10.73 4.84 1.04
N ASN A 324 -11.38 4.71 -0.12
CA ASN A 324 -10.96 3.80 -1.18
C ASN A 324 -9.53 4.10 -1.68
N TRP A 325 -9.20 5.38 -1.90
CA TRP A 325 -7.86 5.78 -2.31
C TRP A 325 -6.79 5.45 -1.26
N ARG A 326 -7.05 5.76 0.01
CA ARG A 326 -6.13 5.41 1.12
C ARG A 326 -5.98 3.91 1.30
N LEU A 327 -7.04 3.13 1.09
CA LEU A 327 -6.96 1.66 1.06
C LEU A 327 -6.03 1.19 -0.07
N LEU A 328 -6.15 1.76 -1.28
CA LEU A 328 -5.25 1.45 -2.38
C LEU A 328 -3.80 1.82 -2.08
N GLN A 329 -3.55 2.98 -1.46
CA GLN A 329 -2.21 3.39 -0.99
C GLN A 329 -1.64 2.41 0.04
N TYR A 330 -2.47 1.97 0.98
CA TYR A 330 -2.09 0.97 1.96
C TYR A 330 -1.74 -0.36 1.26
N LEU A 331 -2.61 -0.85 0.39
CA LEU A 331 -2.42 -2.10 -0.34
C LEU A 331 -1.17 -2.07 -1.22
N ALA A 332 -0.81 -0.93 -1.81
CA ALA A 332 0.42 -0.74 -2.57
C ALA A 332 1.67 -0.44 -1.73
N GLY A 333 1.59 -0.51 -0.40
CA GLY A 333 2.76 -0.37 0.48
C GLY A 333 3.29 1.05 0.63
N ARG A 334 2.54 2.09 0.25
CA ARG A 334 2.99 3.50 0.32
C ARG A 334 3.37 3.94 1.73
N HIS A 335 2.67 3.42 2.73
CA HIS A 335 2.98 3.69 4.13
C HIS A 335 4.35 3.10 4.54
N VAL A 336 4.69 1.91 4.04
CA VAL A 336 6.01 1.28 4.27
C VAL A 336 7.11 2.11 3.63
N GLU A 337 6.91 2.55 2.38
CA GLU A 337 7.85 3.45 1.68
C GLU A 337 8.07 4.74 2.46
N LYS A 338 7.00 5.36 2.96
CA LYS A 338 7.06 6.58 3.76
C LYS A 338 7.79 6.37 5.08
N MET A 339 7.46 5.33 5.84
CA MET A 339 8.13 5.00 7.10
C MET A 339 9.63 4.74 6.89
N ALA A 340 9.99 4.00 5.84
CA ALA A 340 11.39 3.75 5.50
C ALA A 340 12.13 5.05 5.13
N ALA A 341 11.49 5.95 4.38
CA ALA A 341 12.07 7.26 4.04
C ALA A 341 12.27 8.14 5.29
N GLU A 342 11.28 8.19 6.19
CA GLU A 342 11.37 8.92 7.45
C GLU A 342 12.49 8.36 8.34
N GLN A 343 12.58 7.03 8.47
CA GLN A 343 13.65 6.36 9.22
C GLN A 343 15.03 6.67 8.64
N ASN A 344 15.19 6.61 7.31
CA ASN A 344 16.45 6.91 6.64
C ASN A 344 16.86 8.37 6.83
N SER A 345 15.89 9.29 6.78
CA SER A 345 16.11 10.71 7.07
C SER A 345 16.55 10.93 8.52
N ALA A 346 15.85 10.31 9.48
CA ALA A 346 16.19 10.39 10.90
C ALA A 346 17.59 9.83 11.20
N LEU A 347 17.95 8.68 10.61
CA LEU A 347 19.29 8.11 10.74
C LEU A 347 20.36 9.00 10.14
N SER A 348 20.08 9.63 9.00
CA SER A 348 21.02 10.57 8.35
C SER A 348 21.22 11.82 9.19
N ALA A 349 20.14 12.38 9.75
CA ALA A 349 20.19 13.51 10.66
C ALA A 349 20.99 13.17 11.94
N LEU A 350 20.75 11.99 12.52
CA LEU A 350 21.48 11.53 13.71
C LEU A 350 22.99 11.34 13.41
N LYS A 351 23.34 10.76 12.26
CA LYS A 351 24.74 10.64 11.82
C LYS A 351 25.40 12.01 11.65
N ALA A 352 24.70 12.97 11.06
CA ALA A 352 25.21 14.33 10.89
C ALA A 352 25.43 15.03 12.24
N GLN A 353 24.50 14.88 13.19
CA GLN A 353 24.64 15.41 14.55
C GLN A 353 25.82 14.77 15.28
N TYR A 354 25.98 13.45 15.17
CA TYR A 354 27.11 12.72 15.77
C TYR A 354 28.45 13.20 15.21
N GLN A 355 28.56 13.35 13.89
CA GLN A 355 29.76 13.90 13.24
C GLN A 355 30.05 15.34 13.64
N ALA A 356 29.01 16.18 13.78
CA ALA A 356 29.17 17.55 14.27
C ALA A 356 29.67 17.58 15.73
N SER A 357 29.16 16.69 16.58
CA SER A 357 29.61 16.56 17.98
C SER A 357 31.07 16.09 18.07
N LEU A 358 31.48 15.13 17.24
CA LEU A 358 32.88 14.71 17.15
C LEU A 358 33.80 15.86 16.73
N ARG A 359 33.44 16.63 15.69
CA ARG A 359 34.20 17.81 15.26
C ARG A 359 34.30 18.85 16.38
N GLN A 360 33.18 19.15 17.05
CA GLN A 360 33.18 20.09 18.16
C GLN A 360 34.08 19.64 19.31
N ARG A 361 34.15 18.32 19.57
CA ARG A 361 35.05 17.75 20.57
C ARG A 361 36.51 17.89 20.16
N ASP A 362 36.83 17.62 18.90
CA ASP A 362 38.20 17.75 18.37
C ASP A 362 38.66 19.21 18.40
N ASP A 363 37.80 20.15 17.96
CA ASP A 363 38.07 21.60 18.03
C ASP A 363 38.31 22.06 19.48
N ALA A 364 37.51 21.55 20.43
CA ALA A 364 37.68 21.84 21.84
C ALA A 364 39.01 21.28 22.41
N MET A 365 39.44 20.09 21.97
CA MET A 365 40.75 19.55 22.35
C MET A 365 41.89 20.41 21.80
N ASP A 366 41.80 20.85 20.55
CA ASP A 366 42.79 21.74 19.93
C ASP A 366 42.86 23.12 20.61
N ASP A 367 41.72 23.65 21.06
CA ASP A 367 41.66 24.89 21.84
C ASP A 367 42.32 24.73 23.21
N ILE A 368 42.07 23.62 23.92
CA ILE A 368 42.72 23.31 25.20
C ILE A 368 44.23 23.16 25.01
N ALA A 369 44.68 22.43 23.99
CA ALA A 369 46.09 22.26 23.69
C ALA A 369 46.78 23.61 23.41
N ARG A 370 46.14 24.49 22.63
CA ARG A 370 46.63 25.86 22.38
C ARG A 370 46.67 26.70 23.65
N ALA A 371 45.67 26.59 24.52
CA ALA A 371 45.65 27.30 25.80
C ALA A 371 46.77 26.84 26.74
N MET A 372 47.00 25.52 26.86
CA MET A 372 48.10 24.97 27.66
C MET A 372 49.47 25.37 27.12
N SER A 373 49.65 25.37 25.79
CA SER A 373 50.88 25.84 25.15
C SER A 373 51.16 27.31 25.47
N ARG A 374 50.15 28.18 25.39
CA ARG A 374 50.26 29.60 25.78
C ARG A 374 50.64 29.77 27.26
N LEU A 375 50.03 28.99 28.15
CA LEU A 375 50.32 29.00 29.59
C LEU A 375 51.76 28.55 29.88
N ALA A 376 52.25 27.53 29.16
CA ALA A 376 53.63 27.06 29.27
C ALA A 376 54.64 28.09 28.76
N THR A 377 54.32 28.86 27.72
CA THR A 377 55.18 29.97 27.25
C THR A 377 55.12 31.22 28.13
N SER A 378 54.04 31.46 28.88
CA SER A 378 53.92 32.61 29.78
C SER A 378 54.46 32.36 31.19
N SER A 379 54.66 31.10 31.58
CA SER A 379 55.26 30.72 32.86
C SER A 379 56.75 30.34 32.68
N GLN A 380 57.66 31.27 33.01
CA GLN A 380 59.07 30.92 33.25
C GLN A 380 59.20 30.21 34.60
N ALA A 381 59.05 28.88 34.64
CA ALA A 381 59.45 28.03 35.76
C ALA A 381 59.78 26.59 35.29
N PRO A 382 60.73 25.89 35.93
CA PRO A 382 61.52 24.83 35.27
C PRO A 382 60.80 23.48 35.16
N ALA A 383 61.27 22.69 34.20
CA ALA A 383 60.86 21.32 33.93
C ALA A 383 60.93 20.44 35.19
N GLY A 384 59.78 19.91 35.61
CA GLY A 384 59.63 18.92 36.67
C GLY A 384 58.55 17.93 36.27
N ALA A 385 58.97 16.71 35.97
CA ALA A 385 58.15 15.62 35.45
C ALA A 385 57.05 15.17 36.43
N ALA A 386 55.87 14.88 35.87
CA ALA A 386 54.96 13.86 36.41
C ALA A 386 54.28 13.17 35.22
N ILE A 387 54.90 12.07 34.78
CA ILE A 387 54.33 11.13 33.82
C ILE A 387 53.30 10.31 34.60
N ILE A 388 52.02 10.41 34.23
CA ILE A 388 51.00 9.42 34.62
C ILE A 388 51.00 8.37 33.51
N PRO A 389 51.43 7.12 33.76
CA PRO A 389 51.37 6.09 32.75
C PRO A 389 49.92 5.64 32.59
N VAL A 390 49.33 5.87 31.42
CA VAL A 390 48.19 5.08 30.96
C VAL A 390 48.77 3.78 30.42
N ASN A 391 48.50 2.67 31.10
CA ASN A 391 48.86 1.34 30.63
C ASN A 391 48.17 1.08 29.29
N VAL A 392 48.94 1.10 28.21
CA VAL A 392 48.58 0.44 26.96
C VAL A 392 48.89 -1.04 27.16
N VAL A 393 47.86 -1.87 27.19
CA VAL A 393 48.05 -3.33 27.15
C VAL A 393 48.24 -3.69 25.68
N ASP A 394 49.44 -4.19 25.40
CA ASP A 394 49.90 -4.72 24.13
C ASP A 394 49.07 -5.96 23.72
N GLU A 395 48.65 -6.00 22.45
CA GLU A 395 48.11 -7.21 21.81
C GLU A 395 49.26 -8.17 21.47
N SER A 396 49.09 -9.44 21.83
CA SER A 396 49.93 -10.56 21.36
C SER A 396 49.18 -11.89 21.54
N PRO A 397 49.48 -12.92 20.74
CA PRO A 397 48.73 -13.19 19.52
C PRO A 397 47.84 -14.44 19.61
N ALA A 398 47.02 -14.62 18.58
CA ALA A 398 46.12 -15.72 18.35
C ALA A 398 46.75 -17.11 18.63
N ALA A 399 45.99 -17.95 19.33
CA ALA A 399 46.16 -19.39 19.35
C ALA A 399 44.81 -20.04 19.03
N ASP A 400 44.82 -20.84 17.96
CA ASP A 400 43.73 -21.69 17.51
C ASP A 400 43.24 -22.64 18.61
N ALA A 401 41.92 -22.76 18.74
CA ALA A 401 41.28 -23.96 19.26
C ALA A 401 39.88 -24.15 18.64
N SER A 402 39.73 -25.32 18.03
CA SER A 402 38.61 -25.90 17.28
C SER A 402 37.25 -25.95 18.02
N PRO A 403 36.13 -26.12 17.29
CA PRO A 403 34.78 -25.90 17.81
C PRO A 403 34.29 -27.06 18.68
N VAL A 404 33.57 -26.72 19.75
CA VAL A 404 32.76 -27.68 20.54
C VAL A 404 31.36 -27.72 19.95
N GLY A 405 30.86 -28.94 19.72
CA GLY A 405 29.56 -29.24 19.15
C GLY A 405 28.38 -28.92 20.08
N PRO A 406 27.14 -29.16 19.60
CA PRO A 406 25.92 -28.61 20.16
C PRO A 406 25.40 -29.45 21.31
N ASP A 407 25.26 -28.87 22.50
CA ASP A 407 24.10 -29.01 23.39
C ASP A 407 24.37 -28.27 24.73
N GLU A 408 23.30 -27.72 25.30
CA GLU A 408 23.19 -26.79 26.45
C GLU A 408 23.57 -25.31 26.20
N ALA A 409 22.52 -24.47 26.12
CA ALA A 409 22.67 -23.03 26.24
C ALA A 409 23.26 -22.69 27.63
N PRO A 410 24.25 -21.78 27.72
CA PRO A 410 24.99 -21.52 28.95
C PRO A 410 24.18 -20.80 30.04
N VAL A 411 22.95 -20.37 29.71
CA VAL A 411 21.99 -19.78 30.64
C VAL A 411 20.58 -19.97 30.09
N THR A 412 19.59 -20.18 30.95
CA THR A 412 18.19 -20.33 30.59
C THR A 412 17.30 -19.35 31.35
N LEU A 413 16.31 -18.80 30.65
CA LEU A 413 15.24 -17.97 31.22
C LEU A 413 13.95 -18.40 30.53
N SER A 414 13.06 -19.08 31.26
CA SER A 414 11.80 -19.54 30.69
C SER A 414 10.85 -18.35 30.44
N PRO A 415 10.15 -18.29 29.29
CA PRO A 415 9.12 -17.29 29.07
C PRO A 415 8.03 -17.27 30.15
N ALA A 416 7.77 -18.41 30.79
CA ALA A 416 6.81 -18.53 31.89
C ALA A 416 7.27 -17.86 33.20
N ASP A 417 8.58 -17.67 33.37
CA ASP A 417 9.15 -17.00 34.55
C ASP A 417 9.22 -15.47 34.39
N GLY A 418 8.84 -14.94 33.21
CA GLY A 418 8.78 -13.51 32.93
C GLY A 418 7.87 -12.74 33.90
N GLU A 419 6.79 -13.37 34.40
CA GLU A 419 5.89 -12.75 35.37
C GLU A 419 6.53 -12.50 36.75
N LYS A 420 7.59 -13.25 37.08
CA LYS A 420 8.34 -13.14 38.34
C LYS A 420 9.47 -12.11 38.27
N CYS A 421 9.77 -11.58 37.09
CA CYS A 421 10.86 -10.61 36.91
C CYS A 421 10.58 -9.30 37.65
N THR A 422 11.51 -8.89 38.51
CA THR A 422 11.43 -7.65 39.30
C THR A 422 12.05 -6.43 38.61
N ASN A 423 12.59 -6.60 37.39
CA ASN A 423 13.31 -5.58 36.64
C ASN A 423 14.47 -4.91 37.42
N CYS A 424 15.29 -5.72 38.10
CA CYS A 424 16.51 -5.26 38.78
C CYS A 424 17.60 -4.73 37.82
N LYS A 425 17.40 -4.89 36.51
CA LYS A 425 18.22 -4.37 35.39
C LYS A 425 19.57 -5.03 35.17
N THR A 426 20.04 -5.86 36.10
CA THR A 426 21.36 -6.51 36.08
C THR A 426 21.65 -7.23 34.77
N CYS A 427 20.70 -8.02 34.26
CA CYS A 427 20.92 -8.89 33.10
C CYS A 427 21.17 -8.15 31.77
N TYR A 428 20.29 -7.21 31.40
CA TYR A 428 20.44 -6.47 30.13
C TYR A 428 21.40 -5.28 30.22
N GLN A 429 21.85 -4.90 31.42
CA GLN A 429 22.94 -3.92 31.58
C GLN A 429 24.32 -4.58 31.56
N ASP A 430 24.48 -5.73 32.24
CA ASP A 430 25.78 -6.41 32.32
C ASP A 430 26.04 -7.32 31.13
N VAL A 431 25.01 -7.85 30.46
CA VAL A 431 25.12 -8.72 29.27
C VAL A 431 24.07 -8.33 28.22
N PRO A 432 24.15 -7.11 27.65
CA PRO A 432 23.21 -6.61 26.64
C PRO A 432 23.25 -7.41 25.33
N GLU A 433 24.33 -8.14 25.08
CA GLU A 433 24.44 -9.01 23.91
C GLU A 433 23.54 -10.26 23.97
N ILE A 434 23.00 -10.63 25.14
CA ILE A 434 22.14 -11.82 25.33
C ILE A 434 20.73 -11.43 25.81
N PHE A 435 20.62 -10.40 26.66
CA PHE A 435 19.35 -10.00 27.25
C PHE A 435 18.88 -8.65 26.70
N GLU A 436 17.60 -8.58 26.35
CA GLU A 436 16.89 -7.36 25.97
C GLU A 436 15.77 -7.04 26.96
N ARG A 437 15.25 -5.82 26.87
CA ARG A 437 14.08 -5.38 27.66
C ARG A 437 12.83 -5.48 26.81
N THR A 438 11.82 -6.19 27.30
CA THR A 438 10.51 -6.30 26.65
C THR A 438 9.38 -5.88 27.61
N ARG A 439 8.20 -5.59 27.06
CA ARG A 439 7.00 -5.25 27.84
C ARG A 439 6.00 -6.38 27.78
N ILE A 440 5.53 -6.82 28.93
CA ILE A 440 4.42 -7.77 29.07
C ILE A 440 3.27 -7.12 29.84
N VAL A 441 2.06 -7.61 29.63
CA VAL A 441 0.86 -7.15 30.36
C VAL A 441 0.50 -8.21 31.39
N ILE A 442 0.58 -7.86 32.67
CA ILE A 442 0.19 -8.73 33.78
C ILE A 442 -0.99 -8.05 34.48
N ASN A 443 -2.14 -8.71 34.54
CA ASN A 443 -3.35 -8.18 35.18
C ASN A 443 -3.80 -6.79 34.67
N GLY A 444 -3.59 -6.50 33.38
CA GLY A 444 -3.98 -5.23 32.75
C GLY A 444 -2.97 -4.08 32.92
N GLU A 445 -1.86 -4.30 33.62
CA GLU A 445 -0.78 -3.33 33.76
C GLU A 445 0.44 -3.73 32.92
N SER A 446 1.03 -2.78 32.20
CA SER A 446 2.25 -3.00 31.43
C SER A 446 3.47 -2.97 32.35
N ARG A 447 4.27 -4.06 32.34
CA ARG A 447 5.52 -4.17 33.09
C ARG A 447 6.68 -4.45 32.15
N GLU A 448 7.83 -3.84 32.43
CA GLU A 448 9.08 -4.09 31.72
C GLU A 448 9.83 -5.25 32.39
N ILE A 449 10.21 -6.24 31.59
CA ILE A 449 10.94 -7.42 32.04
C ILE A 449 12.17 -7.65 31.17
N ALA A 450 13.11 -8.45 31.68
CA ALA A 450 14.22 -8.95 30.89
C ALA A 450 13.82 -10.19 30.08
N HIS A 451 14.34 -10.31 28.88
CA HIS A 451 14.07 -11.41 27.96
C HIS A 451 15.36 -11.81 27.22
N ILE A 452 15.55 -13.12 26.98
CA ILE A 452 16.68 -13.58 26.17
C ILE A 452 16.35 -13.31 24.70
N ILE A 453 17.30 -12.68 23.98
CA ILE A 453 17.14 -12.39 22.56
C ILE A 453 16.94 -13.72 21.80
N PRO A 454 15.84 -13.89 21.03
CA PRO A 454 15.56 -15.15 20.33
C PRO A 454 16.69 -15.57 19.38
N GLY A 455 17.16 -16.81 19.52
CA GLY A 455 18.22 -17.39 18.67
C GLY A 455 19.62 -16.80 18.89
N VAL A 456 19.84 -16.04 19.97
CA VAL A 456 21.12 -15.35 20.23
C VAL A 456 22.31 -16.31 20.38
N PHE A 457 22.08 -17.48 20.99
CA PHE A 457 23.11 -18.49 21.19
C PHE A 457 23.58 -19.17 19.89
N GLU A 458 22.81 -19.05 18.80
CA GLU A 458 23.21 -19.51 17.47
C GLU A 458 24.08 -18.47 16.72
N ARG A 459 24.07 -17.22 17.19
CA ARG A 459 24.68 -16.06 16.50
C ARG A 459 25.93 -15.52 17.19
N ILE A 460 26.17 -15.89 18.45
CA ILE A 460 27.27 -15.37 19.27
C ILE A 460 28.16 -16.51 19.75
N THR A 461 29.47 -16.32 19.63
CA THR A 461 30.46 -17.26 20.20
C THR A 461 30.56 -17.07 21.71
N ILE A 462 30.30 -18.13 22.48
CA ILE A 462 30.40 -18.09 23.95
C ILE A 462 31.86 -18.14 24.37
N THR A 463 32.42 -16.99 24.74
CA THR A 463 33.77 -16.89 25.27
C THR A 463 33.82 -17.22 26.77
N PRO A 464 34.98 -17.64 27.32
CA PRO A 464 35.13 -17.86 28.76
C PRO A 464 34.80 -16.62 29.60
N GLU A 465 35.04 -15.42 29.06
CA GLU A 465 34.68 -14.16 29.71
C GLU A 465 33.17 -13.94 29.76
N LEU A 466 32.48 -14.19 28.64
CA LEU A 466 31.03 -14.12 28.57
C LEU A 466 30.37 -15.12 29.52
N LYS A 467 30.91 -16.35 29.63
CA LYS A 467 30.42 -17.36 30.58
C LYS A 467 30.53 -16.89 32.04
N ARG A 468 31.63 -16.22 32.42
CA ARG A 468 31.81 -15.64 33.77
C ARG A 468 30.82 -14.50 34.04
N ARG A 469 30.54 -13.66 33.04
CA ARG A 469 29.53 -12.59 33.14
C ARG A 469 28.12 -13.16 33.29
N LEU A 470 27.78 -14.21 32.53
CA LEU A 470 26.49 -14.91 32.64
C LEU A 470 26.28 -15.54 34.02
N GLN A 471 27.30 -16.21 34.58
CA GLN A 471 27.24 -16.77 35.94
C GLN A 471 27.04 -15.68 37.01
N ARG A 472 27.67 -14.52 36.83
CA ARG A 472 27.49 -13.37 37.72
C ARG A 472 26.08 -12.80 37.63
N VAL A 473 25.51 -12.71 36.44
CA VAL A 473 24.13 -12.26 36.22
C VAL A 473 23.13 -13.24 36.84
N ALA A 474 23.33 -14.55 36.68
CA ALA A 474 22.48 -15.57 37.29
C ALA A 474 22.53 -15.48 38.84
N ALA A 475 23.72 -15.33 39.42
CA ALA A 475 23.89 -15.19 40.88
C ALA A 475 23.31 -13.89 41.45
N ASN A 476 23.21 -12.83 40.63
CA ASN A 476 22.72 -11.50 41.04
C ASN A 476 21.30 -11.21 40.51
N CYS A 477 20.56 -12.24 40.09
CA CYS A 477 19.17 -12.08 39.70
C CYS A 477 18.28 -12.07 40.94
N ASP A 478 17.71 -10.91 41.29
CA ASP A 478 16.84 -10.76 42.46
C ASP A 478 15.63 -11.70 42.49
N ALA A 479 15.19 -12.17 41.32
CA ALA A 479 14.05 -13.07 41.18
C ALA A 479 14.46 -14.56 41.05
N GLU A 480 15.77 -14.85 40.99
CA GLU A 480 16.34 -16.21 40.82
C GLU A 480 15.77 -16.98 39.60
N ILE A 481 15.38 -16.26 38.55
CA ILE A 481 14.75 -16.82 37.34
C ILE A 481 15.73 -17.14 36.21
N ILE A 482 17.00 -16.81 36.38
CA ILE A 482 18.07 -17.03 35.39
C ILE A 482 18.93 -18.20 35.90
N GLN A 483 18.92 -19.33 35.20
CA GLN A 483 19.63 -20.57 35.58
C GLN A 483 20.81 -20.88 34.67
#